data_AF-A0A8S4SNH5-F1
#
_entry.id   AF-A0A8S4SNH5-F1
#
_cell.length_a   1.000
_cell.length_b   1.000
_cell.length_c   1.000
_cell.angle_alpha   90.00
_cell.angle_beta   90.00
_cell.angle_gamma   90.00
#
_symmetry.space_group_name_H-M   'P 1'
#
loop_
_entity.id
_entity.type
_entity.pdbx_description
1 polymer ?
#
loop_
_entity_poly.entity_id
_entity_poly.type
_entity_poly.pdbx_seq_one_letter_code
_entity_poly.pdbx_strand_id
1 'polypeptide(L)'
;MNLVRVIQSLKVPVHICIATILINHNRQYCRGVPFLSLYSTVFGALPDNISSHLQRKHPKIISLSEESLKCTLQVLSKFAISAEDACLEPHIFCMNPISMDNYGEILKECDFTSILPTHIIRYHTFVKSRTITQLKNKGLLRDNVNMEEKLHEHFHEWPKECHQYKNFQDTNTNIYPVNTKLILDNVDSLGGMDIRDVIRAEPAILKNNYQAVLEIKNLLTQYNISDDAQQHCLRVYCMRPKTVRERLEQLSNVKEYQILSTNPRVLYMVVHERKMMNRLNKIRAAQKQCYSLNNLVSSTKLFNTLELERYVNFFLKIRKGDTSAKENSNIEVDSTYNNINCRILTDREILSLVLYEIEKKYHFSGDGIWTRFDGGKSDTPSVSKKLKQLELERYVNFFLKIRKGDTSAKENSNIEVDSTYNNINCRILTDREILSLVLYEIEKKYHFSGDGIWTRFDGGKSDTPSVSKKLKQLAYHVIEISVLTIGLGLIRRSHHDADGYAWSFYSGSNKKIGRGTGLLK
;
A
#
# COMPACT_ATOMS: atom_id res chain seq x y z
N MET A 1 21.34 -53.70 -8.27
CA MET A 1 20.60 -54.82 -7.63
C MET A 1 20.60 -54.61 -6.12
N ASN A 2 19.49 -54.92 -5.43
CA ASN A 2 19.27 -54.86 -3.96
C ASN A 2 18.69 -53.59 -3.31
N LEU A 3 17.71 -52.93 -3.95
CA LEU A 3 16.72 -52.09 -3.23
C LEU A 3 15.28 -52.49 -3.60
N VAL A 4 15.07 -52.86 -4.86
CA VAL A 4 13.77 -53.31 -5.42
C VAL A 4 13.23 -54.58 -4.73
N ARG A 5 14.10 -55.52 -4.31
CA ARG A 5 13.66 -56.74 -3.60
C ARG A 5 13.24 -56.51 -2.15
N VAL A 6 13.72 -55.44 -1.50
CA VAL A 6 13.35 -55.09 -0.12
C VAL A 6 11.99 -54.39 -0.09
N ILE A 7 11.65 -53.65 -1.15
CA ILE A 7 10.36 -52.94 -1.25
C ILE A 7 9.21 -53.90 -1.56
N GLN A 8 9.48 -55.02 -2.25
CA GLN A 8 8.44 -56.02 -2.58
C GLN A 8 8.02 -56.92 -1.40
N SER A 9 8.73 -56.93 -0.27
CA SER A 9 8.37 -57.77 0.90
C SER A 9 7.49 -57.09 1.94
N LEU A 10 7.21 -55.78 1.81
CA LEU A 10 6.38 -55.04 2.77
C LEU A 10 4.91 -54.99 2.29
N LYS A 11 4.09 -55.94 2.78
CA LYS A 11 2.62 -55.94 2.61
C LYS A 11 1.94 -54.92 3.55
N VAL A 12 2.28 -53.64 3.43
CA VAL A 12 1.59 -52.56 4.17
C VAL A 12 1.17 -51.49 3.15
N PRO A 13 -0.08 -50.98 3.19
CA PRO A 13 -0.50 -49.88 2.33
C PRO A 13 0.18 -48.59 2.82
N VAL A 14 1.35 -48.29 2.27
CA VAL A 14 2.03 -47.02 2.49
C VAL A 14 1.47 -46.02 1.50
N HIS A 15 0.74 -45.01 1.98
CA HIS A 15 0.50 -43.78 1.24
C HIS A 15 1.86 -43.10 1.03
N ILE A 16 2.47 -43.34 -0.13
CA ILE A 16 3.71 -42.70 -0.53
C ILE A 16 3.39 -41.24 -0.87
N CYS A 17 3.65 -40.35 0.10
CA CYS A 17 3.75 -38.91 -0.13
C CYS A 17 4.85 -38.62 -1.16
N ILE A 18 4.57 -37.69 -2.06
CA ILE A 18 5.30 -37.27 -3.28
C ILE A 18 6.67 -36.58 -2.97
N ALA A 19 7.41 -37.03 -1.95
CA ALA A 19 8.64 -36.34 -1.51
C ALA A 19 9.94 -36.83 -2.19
N THR A 20 9.94 -37.91 -2.98
CA THR A 20 11.20 -38.58 -3.39
C THR A 20 11.47 -38.61 -4.90
N ILE A 21 11.01 -37.62 -5.66
CA ILE A 21 11.42 -37.44 -7.08
C ILE A 21 12.09 -36.08 -7.24
N LEU A 22 13.31 -35.92 -6.72
CA LEU A 22 14.13 -34.73 -6.99
C LEU A 22 15.63 -35.02 -7.14
N ILE A 23 16.02 -36.24 -7.51
CA ILE A 23 17.42 -36.52 -7.87
C ILE A 23 17.44 -37.28 -9.19
N ASN A 24 17.52 -36.54 -10.29
CA ASN A 24 18.10 -37.08 -11.51
C ASN A 24 18.95 -36.02 -12.22
N HIS A 25 20.21 -36.38 -12.45
CA HIS A 25 21.25 -35.55 -13.04
C HIS A 25 21.14 -35.49 -14.57
N ASN A 26 21.60 -34.38 -15.13
CA ASN A 26 21.90 -34.15 -16.56
C ASN A 26 20.73 -33.99 -17.53
N ARG A 27 20.09 -32.81 -17.51
CA ARG A 27 19.65 -32.08 -18.71
C ARG A 27 19.70 -30.57 -18.43
N GLN A 28 20.48 -29.85 -19.23
CA GLN A 28 20.83 -28.44 -19.03
C GLN A 28 19.79 -27.49 -19.66
N TYR A 29 18.50 -27.83 -19.57
CA TYR A 29 17.42 -27.04 -20.17
C TYR A 29 16.56 -26.41 -19.07
N CYS A 30 16.52 -25.08 -19.06
CA CYS A 30 15.65 -24.23 -18.23
C CYS A 30 15.95 -24.15 -16.72
N ARG A 31 17.22 -24.11 -16.31
CA ARG A 31 17.59 -23.68 -14.93
C ARG A 31 17.22 -22.20 -14.74
N GLY A 32 16.01 -21.94 -14.27
CA GLY A 32 15.60 -20.59 -13.90
C GLY A 32 14.09 -20.33 -13.89
N VAL A 33 13.28 -21.20 -14.50
CA VAL A 33 11.81 -21.05 -14.49
C VAL A 33 11.17 -22.22 -13.76
N PRO A 34 10.82 -22.07 -12.46
CA PRO A 34 10.26 -23.14 -11.64
C PRO A 34 9.09 -23.90 -12.28
N PHE A 35 8.20 -23.18 -12.98
CA PHE A 35 7.07 -23.81 -13.68
C PHE A 35 7.49 -24.75 -14.81
N LEU A 36 8.50 -24.40 -15.61
CA LEU A 36 8.98 -25.29 -16.68
C LEU A 36 9.63 -26.54 -16.11
N SER A 37 10.30 -26.43 -14.96
CA SER A 37 10.81 -27.59 -14.23
C SER A 37 9.67 -28.50 -13.79
N LEU A 38 8.62 -27.96 -13.16
CA LEU A 38 7.43 -28.73 -12.80
C LEU A 38 6.81 -29.42 -14.02
N TYR A 39 6.60 -28.67 -15.11
CA TYR A 39 6.00 -29.20 -16.33
C TYR A 39 6.81 -30.36 -16.91
N SER A 40 8.14 -30.22 -16.96
CA SER A 40 9.03 -31.29 -17.43
C SER A 40 9.01 -32.50 -16.50
N THR A 41 8.87 -32.31 -15.18
CA THR A 41 8.76 -33.41 -14.22
C THR A 41 7.47 -34.21 -14.44
N VAL A 42 6.36 -33.52 -14.73
CA VAL A 42 5.05 -34.13 -14.93
C VAL A 42 4.94 -34.85 -16.28
N PHE A 43 5.37 -34.21 -17.38
CA PHE A 43 5.18 -34.73 -18.74
C PHE A 43 6.45 -35.33 -19.37
N GLY A 44 7.58 -35.35 -18.66
CA GLY A 44 8.86 -35.89 -19.11
C GLY A 44 9.65 -34.95 -20.03
N ALA A 45 9.08 -34.52 -21.16
CA ALA A 45 9.74 -33.65 -22.13
C ALA A 45 8.96 -32.34 -22.36
N LEU A 46 9.68 -31.22 -22.42
CA LEU A 46 9.12 -29.90 -22.76
C LEU A 46 8.96 -29.78 -24.28
N PRO A 47 7.75 -29.47 -24.79
CA PRO A 47 7.58 -29.13 -26.20
C PRO A 47 8.36 -27.86 -26.56
N ASP A 48 8.99 -27.82 -27.74
CA ASP A 48 9.89 -26.72 -28.16
C ASP A 48 9.22 -25.33 -28.15
N ASN A 49 7.89 -25.28 -28.29
CA ASN A 49 7.10 -24.05 -28.34
C ASN A 49 6.43 -23.66 -27.02
N ILE A 50 6.58 -24.45 -25.95
CA ILE A 50 5.80 -24.22 -24.73
C ILE A 50 6.20 -22.91 -24.02
N SER A 51 7.50 -22.61 -23.98
CA SER A 51 8.02 -21.41 -23.32
C SER A 51 7.48 -20.13 -23.97
N SER A 52 7.54 -20.05 -25.31
CA SER A 52 7.01 -18.89 -26.05
C SER A 52 5.48 -18.79 -25.95
N HIS A 53 4.77 -19.92 -25.93
CA HIS A 53 3.32 -19.95 -25.71
C HIS A 53 2.94 -19.42 -24.33
N LEU A 54 3.61 -19.92 -23.27
CA LEU A 54 3.39 -19.50 -21.89
C LEU A 54 3.76 -18.03 -21.69
N GLN A 55 4.87 -17.56 -22.27
CA GLN A 55 5.26 -16.15 -22.21
C GLN A 55 4.19 -15.24 -22.80
N ARG A 56 3.62 -15.63 -23.95
CA ARG A 56 2.60 -14.84 -24.65
C ARG A 56 1.26 -14.83 -23.93
N LYS A 57 0.78 -15.98 -23.44
CA LYS A 57 -0.55 -16.06 -22.79
C LYS A 57 -0.53 -15.77 -21.29
N HIS A 58 0.56 -16.11 -20.61
CA HIS A 58 0.68 -16.10 -19.15
C HIS A 58 2.07 -15.63 -18.70
N PRO A 59 2.45 -14.37 -18.99
CA PRO A 59 3.81 -13.86 -18.73
C PRO A 59 4.25 -13.98 -17.27
N LYS A 60 3.30 -13.92 -16.31
CA LYS A 60 3.59 -14.06 -14.87
C LYS A 60 4.11 -15.44 -14.48
N ILE A 61 3.85 -16.48 -15.25
CA ILE A 61 4.28 -17.86 -14.95
C ILE A 61 5.81 -17.96 -14.94
N ILE A 62 6.47 -17.21 -15.81
CA ILE A 62 7.93 -17.22 -15.93
C ILE A 62 8.59 -16.66 -14.66
N SER A 63 7.91 -15.74 -13.98
CA SER A 63 8.38 -15.10 -12.74
C SER A 63 7.98 -15.81 -11.44
N LEU A 64 7.33 -16.97 -11.52
CA LEU A 64 6.89 -17.69 -10.32
C LEU A 64 8.08 -18.23 -9.53
N SER A 65 8.09 -18.02 -8.22
CA SER A 65 9.05 -18.67 -7.31
C SER A 65 8.65 -20.12 -7.05
N GLU A 66 9.62 -20.96 -6.65
CA GLU A 66 9.37 -22.34 -6.22
C GLU A 66 8.38 -22.41 -5.05
N GLU A 67 8.47 -21.48 -4.08
CA GLU A 67 7.56 -21.47 -2.95
C GLU A 67 6.13 -21.15 -3.37
N SER A 68 5.95 -20.22 -4.31
CA SER A 68 4.63 -19.89 -4.85
C SER A 68 4.02 -21.09 -5.55
N LEU A 69 4.80 -21.80 -6.36
CA LEU A 69 4.36 -22.99 -7.09
C LEU A 69 3.99 -24.14 -6.13
N LYS A 70 4.82 -24.39 -5.11
CA LYS A 70 4.54 -25.38 -4.06
C LYS A 70 3.26 -25.03 -3.29
N CYS A 71 3.08 -23.76 -2.93
CA CYS A 71 1.87 -23.29 -2.25
C CYS A 71 0.61 -23.52 -3.10
N THR A 72 0.66 -23.18 -4.39
CA THR A 72 -0.46 -23.42 -5.32
C THR A 72 -0.81 -24.90 -5.42
N LEU A 73 0.20 -25.78 -5.58
CA LEU A 73 -0.05 -27.23 -5.66
C LEU A 73 -0.63 -27.82 -4.37
N GLN A 74 -0.19 -27.32 -3.20
CA GLN A 74 -0.76 -27.71 -1.91
C GLN A 74 -2.22 -27.29 -1.74
N VAL A 75 -2.64 -26.17 -2.33
CA VAL A 75 -4.05 -25.76 -2.35
C VAL A 75 -4.84 -26.67 -3.29
N LEU A 76 -4.33 -26.91 -4.50
CA LEU A 76 -5.01 -27.72 -5.52
C LEU A 76 -5.22 -29.18 -5.08
N SER A 77 -4.25 -29.76 -4.37
CA SER A 77 -4.35 -31.15 -3.90
C SER A 77 -5.51 -31.37 -2.91
N LYS A 78 -5.97 -30.34 -2.19
CA LYS A 78 -7.15 -30.41 -1.31
C LYS A 78 -8.44 -30.72 -2.06
N PHE A 79 -8.48 -30.36 -3.35
CA PHE A 79 -9.63 -30.54 -4.23
C PHE A 79 -9.41 -31.70 -5.22
N ALA A 80 -8.47 -32.60 -4.91
CA ALA A 80 -8.07 -33.72 -5.75
C ALA A 80 -7.59 -33.33 -7.16
N ILE A 81 -7.10 -32.09 -7.34
CA ILE A 81 -6.49 -31.65 -8.60
C ILE A 81 -5.02 -32.07 -8.60
N SER A 82 -4.65 -32.91 -9.56
CA SER A 82 -3.27 -33.37 -9.70
C SER A 82 -2.35 -32.27 -10.25
N ALA A 83 -1.03 -32.44 -10.09
CA ALA A 83 -0.07 -31.55 -10.74
C ALA A 83 -0.15 -31.62 -12.28
N GLU A 84 -0.57 -32.77 -12.82
CA GLU A 84 -0.81 -32.97 -14.25
C GLU A 84 -1.96 -32.11 -14.74
N ASP A 85 -3.14 -32.23 -14.11
CA ASP A 85 -4.32 -31.42 -14.44
C ASP A 85 -4.01 -29.92 -14.32
N ALA A 86 -3.31 -29.52 -13.26
CA ALA A 86 -2.92 -28.14 -13.03
C ALA A 86 -2.02 -27.60 -14.15
N CYS A 87 -1.05 -28.38 -14.61
CA CYS A 87 -0.13 -27.98 -15.68
C CYS A 87 -0.80 -27.86 -17.05
N LEU A 88 -1.91 -28.57 -17.28
CA LEU A 88 -2.73 -28.41 -18.50
C LEU A 88 -3.45 -27.05 -18.55
N GLU A 89 -3.66 -26.41 -17.40
CA GLU A 89 -4.30 -25.09 -17.28
C GLU A 89 -3.39 -24.07 -16.56
N PRO A 90 -2.30 -23.60 -17.20
CA PRO A 90 -1.23 -22.84 -16.54
C PRO A 90 -1.71 -21.55 -15.87
N HIS A 91 -2.84 -20.99 -16.31
CA HIS A 91 -3.43 -19.81 -15.71
C HIS A 91 -3.72 -19.97 -14.22
N ILE A 92 -3.98 -21.19 -13.74
CA ILE A 92 -4.26 -21.42 -12.32
C ILE A 92 -3.09 -21.02 -11.42
N PHE A 93 -1.85 -21.12 -11.91
CA PHE A 93 -0.65 -20.68 -11.17
C PHE A 93 -0.48 -19.16 -11.12
N CYS A 94 -1.23 -18.42 -11.92
CA CYS A 94 -1.26 -16.96 -11.88
C CYS A 94 -2.32 -16.42 -10.91
N MET A 95 -3.19 -17.27 -10.39
CA MET A 95 -4.24 -16.89 -9.47
C MET A 95 -3.70 -16.70 -8.06
N ASN A 96 -4.41 -15.92 -7.24
CA ASN A 96 -4.10 -15.79 -5.83
C ASN A 96 -4.45 -17.11 -5.10
N PRO A 97 -3.51 -17.77 -4.40
CA PRO A 97 -3.77 -19.05 -3.74
C PRO A 97 -4.91 -19.00 -2.71
N ILE A 98 -5.10 -17.88 -2.02
CA ILE A 98 -6.20 -17.69 -1.05
C ILE A 98 -7.54 -17.69 -1.80
N SER A 99 -7.63 -16.98 -2.92
CA SER A 99 -8.85 -16.96 -3.73
C SER A 99 -9.15 -18.34 -4.33
N MET A 100 -8.12 -19.06 -4.81
CA MET A 100 -8.30 -20.42 -5.32
C MET A 100 -8.83 -21.37 -4.25
N ASP A 101 -8.25 -21.32 -3.05
CA ASP A 101 -8.70 -22.12 -1.92
C ASP A 101 -10.17 -21.80 -1.62
N ASN A 102 -10.53 -20.50 -1.51
CA ASN A 102 -11.92 -20.06 -1.28
C ASN A 102 -12.88 -20.61 -2.32
N TYR A 103 -12.51 -20.52 -3.59
CA TYR A 103 -13.33 -21.00 -4.69
C TYR A 103 -13.50 -22.52 -4.65
N GLY A 104 -12.43 -23.27 -4.38
CA GLY A 104 -12.47 -24.72 -4.27
C GLY A 104 -13.37 -25.21 -3.15
N GLU A 105 -13.30 -24.61 -1.95
CA GLU A 105 -14.18 -25.00 -0.83
C GLU A 105 -15.65 -24.74 -1.13
N ILE A 106 -15.98 -23.58 -1.73
CA ILE A 106 -17.38 -23.30 -2.11
C ILE A 106 -17.88 -24.32 -3.15
N LEU A 107 -17.05 -24.67 -4.15
CA LEU A 107 -17.41 -25.68 -5.15
C LEU A 107 -17.60 -27.07 -4.50
N LYS A 108 -16.78 -27.40 -3.50
CA LYS A 108 -16.87 -28.65 -2.74
C LYS A 108 -18.12 -28.70 -1.86
N GLU A 109 -18.45 -27.62 -1.17
CA GLU A 109 -19.69 -27.46 -0.38
C GLU A 109 -20.95 -27.54 -1.24
N CYS A 110 -20.86 -27.07 -2.50
CA CYS A 110 -21.91 -27.20 -3.49
C CYS A 110 -22.00 -28.62 -4.10
N ASP A 111 -21.22 -29.59 -3.62
CA ASP A 111 -21.23 -30.98 -4.06
C ASP A 111 -20.93 -31.16 -5.56
N PHE A 112 -19.95 -30.40 -6.07
CA PHE A 112 -19.43 -30.61 -7.43
C PHE A 112 -18.85 -32.02 -7.57
N THR A 113 -19.26 -32.74 -8.61
CA THR A 113 -18.87 -34.14 -8.87
C THR A 113 -17.36 -34.30 -9.02
N SER A 114 -16.72 -33.36 -9.71
CA SER A 114 -15.27 -33.19 -9.77
C SER A 114 -14.90 -31.71 -9.90
N ILE A 115 -13.84 -31.30 -9.19
CA ILE A 115 -13.33 -29.93 -9.25
C ILE A 115 -12.11 -29.94 -10.16
N LEU A 116 -12.23 -29.29 -11.32
CA LEU A 116 -11.15 -29.15 -12.30
C LEU A 116 -10.50 -27.76 -12.17
N PRO A 117 -9.24 -27.58 -12.64
CA PRO A 117 -8.61 -26.26 -12.70
C PRO A 117 -9.47 -25.21 -13.40
N THR A 118 -10.14 -25.57 -14.50
CA THR A 118 -11.04 -24.69 -15.25
C THR A 118 -12.23 -24.22 -14.43
N HIS A 119 -12.71 -25.02 -13.46
CA HIS A 119 -13.78 -24.66 -12.54
C HIS A 119 -13.34 -23.54 -11.59
N ILE A 120 -12.12 -23.63 -11.05
CA ILE A 120 -11.53 -22.60 -10.19
C ILE A 120 -11.27 -21.31 -10.99
N ILE A 121 -10.66 -21.44 -12.19
CA ILE A 121 -10.36 -20.28 -13.05
C ILE A 121 -11.65 -19.55 -13.45
N ARG A 122 -12.70 -20.28 -13.80
CA ARG A 122 -14.00 -19.73 -14.23
C ARG A 122 -15.03 -19.65 -13.11
N TYR A 123 -14.59 -19.66 -11.84
CA TYR A 123 -15.46 -19.71 -10.67
C TYR A 123 -16.63 -18.72 -10.75
N HIS A 124 -16.35 -17.44 -11.05
CA HIS A 124 -17.40 -16.43 -11.13
C HIS A 124 -18.43 -16.70 -12.24
N THR A 125 -18.01 -17.31 -13.36
CA THR A 125 -18.93 -17.69 -14.42
C THR A 125 -19.89 -18.77 -13.94
N PHE A 126 -19.38 -19.78 -13.22
CA PHE A 126 -20.22 -20.85 -12.70
C PHE A 126 -21.15 -20.38 -11.58
N VAL A 127 -20.61 -19.66 -10.61
CA VAL A 127 -21.35 -19.29 -9.40
C VAL A 127 -22.33 -18.14 -9.62
N LYS A 128 -22.07 -17.21 -10.56
CA LYS A 128 -22.95 -16.06 -10.83
C LYS A 128 -23.79 -16.17 -12.08
N SER A 129 -23.29 -16.84 -13.12
CA SER A 129 -23.89 -16.77 -14.46
C SER A 129 -24.55 -18.08 -14.91
N ARG A 130 -24.39 -19.18 -14.15
CA ARG A 130 -25.02 -20.47 -14.45
C ARG A 130 -26.03 -20.81 -13.38
N THR A 131 -27.22 -21.24 -13.81
CA THR A 131 -28.25 -21.73 -12.89
C THR A 131 -27.94 -23.16 -12.45
N ILE A 132 -28.50 -23.60 -11.33
CA ILE A 132 -28.28 -24.95 -10.80
C ILE A 132 -28.68 -26.01 -11.84
N THR A 133 -29.81 -25.83 -12.54
CA THR A 133 -30.21 -26.71 -13.65
C THR A 133 -29.15 -26.78 -14.75
N GLN A 134 -28.54 -25.65 -15.13
CA GLN A 134 -27.48 -25.65 -16.15
C GLN A 134 -26.21 -26.35 -15.68
N LEU A 135 -25.92 -26.34 -14.38
CA LEU A 135 -24.78 -27.05 -13.80
C LEU A 135 -25.05 -28.57 -13.75
N LYS A 136 -26.27 -28.99 -13.36
CA LYS A 136 -26.73 -30.38 -13.41
C LYS A 136 -26.69 -30.95 -14.82
N ASN A 137 -27.24 -30.23 -15.80
CA ASN A 137 -27.24 -30.64 -17.22
C ASN A 137 -25.83 -30.80 -17.81
N LYS A 138 -24.81 -30.16 -17.21
CA LYS A 138 -23.40 -30.30 -17.61
C LYS A 138 -22.68 -31.42 -16.86
N GLY A 139 -23.36 -32.16 -15.98
CA GLY A 139 -22.77 -33.18 -15.13
C GLY A 139 -21.86 -32.63 -14.04
N LEU A 140 -21.90 -31.31 -13.77
CA LEU A 140 -21.07 -30.67 -12.74
C LEU A 140 -21.64 -30.89 -11.34
N LEU A 141 -22.96 -31.04 -11.25
CA LEU A 141 -23.72 -31.38 -10.05
C LEU A 141 -24.51 -32.65 -10.32
N ARG A 142 -24.79 -33.43 -9.26
CA ARG A 142 -25.70 -34.59 -9.37
C ARG A 142 -27.15 -34.11 -9.53
N ASP A 143 -27.95 -34.85 -10.30
CA ASP A 143 -29.34 -34.46 -10.61
C ASP A 143 -30.22 -34.36 -9.35
N ASN A 144 -29.95 -35.22 -8.37
CA ASN A 144 -30.68 -35.32 -7.11
C ASN A 144 -30.24 -34.33 -6.02
N VAL A 145 -29.20 -33.52 -6.25
CA VAL A 145 -28.73 -32.56 -5.23
C VAL A 145 -29.71 -31.39 -5.14
N ASN A 146 -30.29 -31.19 -3.95
CA ASN A 146 -30.91 -29.91 -3.58
C ASN A 146 -29.82 -29.00 -3.03
N MET A 147 -29.51 -27.91 -3.75
CA MET A 147 -28.39 -27.03 -3.40
C MET A 147 -28.60 -26.33 -2.04
N GLU A 148 -29.82 -25.94 -1.72
CA GLU A 148 -30.14 -25.26 -0.46
C GLU A 148 -29.95 -26.22 0.72
N GLU A 149 -30.51 -27.43 0.63
CA GLU A 149 -30.30 -28.49 1.62
C GLU A 149 -28.82 -28.85 1.77
N LYS A 150 -28.11 -29.01 0.66
CA LYS A 150 -26.70 -29.40 0.68
C LYS A 150 -25.83 -28.37 1.36
N LEU A 151 -26.04 -27.09 1.05
CA LEU A 151 -25.35 -26.03 1.77
C LEU A 151 -25.72 -26.09 3.25
N HIS A 152 -27.00 -26.22 3.60
CA HIS A 152 -27.48 -26.37 4.98
C HIS A 152 -26.85 -27.54 5.75
N GLU A 153 -26.50 -28.66 5.11
CA GLU A 153 -25.83 -29.78 5.78
C GLU A 153 -24.45 -29.41 6.37
N HIS A 154 -23.80 -28.39 5.83
CA HIS A 154 -22.52 -27.90 6.36
C HIS A 154 -22.69 -27.06 7.65
N PHE A 155 -23.92 -26.86 8.13
CA PHE A 155 -24.28 -26.06 9.31
C PHE A 155 -24.47 -26.91 10.56
N HIS A 156 -23.43 -27.65 11.00
CA HIS A 156 -23.54 -28.59 12.12
C HIS A 156 -23.92 -27.94 13.48
N GLU A 157 -23.65 -26.65 13.67
CA GLU A 157 -23.94 -25.91 14.91
C GLU A 157 -25.33 -25.25 14.91
N TRP A 158 -26.04 -25.26 13.78
CA TRP A 158 -27.34 -24.59 13.66
C TRP A 158 -28.48 -25.55 14.02
N PRO A 159 -29.40 -25.17 14.94
CA PRO A 159 -30.54 -26.01 15.29
C PRO A 159 -31.39 -26.33 14.06
N LYS A 160 -31.81 -27.59 13.91
CA LYS A 160 -32.64 -28.04 12.77
C LYS A 160 -33.96 -27.28 12.68
N GLU A 161 -34.47 -26.84 13.83
CA GLU A 161 -35.69 -26.06 14.00
C GLU A 161 -35.58 -24.66 13.38
N CYS A 162 -34.35 -24.14 13.22
CA CYS A 162 -34.07 -22.84 12.63
C CYS A 162 -33.77 -22.92 11.12
N HIS A 163 -33.86 -24.10 10.51
CA HIS A 163 -33.69 -24.25 9.06
C HIS A 163 -34.97 -23.83 8.33
N GLN A 164 -35.00 -22.60 7.82
CA GLN A 164 -36.07 -22.15 6.94
C GLN A 164 -35.67 -22.33 5.48
N TYR A 165 -36.04 -23.48 4.90
CA TYR A 165 -35.88 -23.72 3.46
C TYR A 165 -36.80 -22.81 2.66
N LYS A 166 -36.23 -22.03 1.74
CA LYS A 166 -36.97 -21.13 0.85
C LYS A 166 -37.31 -21.79 -0.48
N ASN A 167 -36.86 -23.03 -0.69
CA ASN A 167 -37.14 -23.87 -1.85
C ASN A 167 -36.81 -23.14 -3.15
N PHE A 168 -35.57 -22.69 -3.27
CA PHE A 168 -35.10 -22.03 -4.49
C PHE A 168 -35.29 -22.92 -5.70
N GLN A 169 -35.82 -22.35 -6.79
CA GLN A 169 -35.95 -23.11 -8.04
C GLN A 169 -34.61 -23.17 -8.77
N ASP A 170 -34.16 -24.39 -9.06
CA ASP A 170 -32.89 -24.64 -9.77
C ASP A 170 -32.81 -23.94 -11.14
N THR A 171 -33.96 -23.69 -11.77
CA THR A 171 -34.07 -23.14 -13.13
C THR A 171 -33.66 -21.67 -13.21
N ASN A 172 -33.85 -20.91 -12.14
CA ASN A 172 -33.57 -19.46 -12.08
C ASN A 172 -32.54 -19.07 -11.02
N THR A 173 -32.13 -20.02 -10.16
CA THR A 173 -31.20 -19.75 -9.07
C THR A 173 -29.78 -20.16 -9.46
N ASN A 174 -28.82 -19.28 -9.21
CA ASN A 174 -27.39 -19.59 -9.24
C ASN A 174 -26.83 -19.69 -7.81
N ILE A 175 -25.61 -20.19 -7.65
CA ILE A 175 -25.02 -20.48 -6.32
C ILE A 175 -24.83 -19.19 -5.49
N TYR A 176 -24.56 -18.05 -6.13
CA TYR A 176 -24.20 -16.80 -5.43
C TYR A 176 -25.32 -16.22 -4.54
N PRO A 177 -26.59 -16.07 -4.99
CA PRO A 177 -27.72 -15.69 -4.15
C PRO A 177 -27.94 -16.62 -2.96
N VAL A 178 -27.70 -17.93 -3.12
CA VAL A 178 -27.89 -18.89 -2.03
C VAL A 178 -26.87 -18.61 -0.92
N ASN A 179 -25.58 -18.54 -1.25
CA ASN A 179 -24.54 -18.20 -0.26
C ASN A 179 -24.75 -16.81 0.37
N THR A 180 -25.10 -15.81 -0.44
CA THR A 180 -25.35 -14.44 0.03
C THR A 180 -26.48 -14.42 1.06
N LYS A 181 -27.55 -15.17 0.79
CA LYS A 181 -28.69 -15.25 1.68
C LYS A 181 -28.38 -16.01 2.95
N LEU A 182 -27.60 -17.08 2.87
CA LEU A 182 -27.12 -17.80 4.06
C LEU A 182 -26.31 -16.87 4.98
N ILE A 183 -25.45 -16.02 4.44
CA ILE A 183 -24.76 -15.00 5.25
C ILE A 183 -25.77 -14.02 5.87
N LEU A 184 -26.72 -13.49 5.08
CA LEU A 184 -27.69 -12.51 5.56
C LEU A 184 -28.67 -13.06 6.60
N ASP A 185 -29.04 -14.33 6.50
CA ASP A 185 -30.04 -14.96 7.38
C ASP A 185 -29.41 -15.53 8.66
N ASN A 186 -28.10 -15.82 8.66
CA ASN A 186 -27.43 -16.50 9.79
C ASN A 186 -26.33 -15.66 10.47
N VAL A 187 -25.96 -14.49 9.91
CA VAL A 187 -24.99 -13.57 10.52
C VAL A 187 -25.70 -12.25 10.77
N ASP A 188 -26.16 -12.02 11.99
CA ASP A 188 -26.89 -10.78 12.33
C ASP A 188 -26.00 -9.54 12.22
N SER A 189 -24.79 -9.63 12.78
CA SER A 189 -23.85 -8.52 12.88
C SER A 189 -22.39 -8.96 12.84
N LEU A 190 -21.52 -8.08 12.36
CA LEU A 190 -20.05 -8.21 12.39
C LEU A 190 -19.43 -6.92 12.92
N GLY A 191 -18.54 -7.02 13.92
CA GLY A 191 -17.98 -5.85 14.60
C GLY A 191 -19.05 -4.88 15.13
N GLY A 192 -20.16 -5.38 15.67
CA GLY A 192 -21.27 -4.55 16.14
C GLY A 192 -22.09 -3.82 15.06
N MET A 193 -21.78 -4.00 13.76
CA MET A 193 -22.55 -3.45 12.65
C MET A 193 -23.52 -4.48 12.07
N ASP A 194 -24.69 -4.04 11.61
CA ASP A 194 -25.63 -4.89 10.86
C ASP A 194 -24.95 -5.49 9.61
N ILE A 195 -25.19 -6.77 9.36
CA ILE A 195 -24.54 -7.50 8.25
C ILE A 195 -24.78 -6.84 6.88
N ARG A 196 -25.92 -6.19 6.66
CA ARG A 196 -26.24 -5.54 5.38
C ARG A 196 -25.40 -4.29 5.19
N ASP A 197 -25.12 -3.56 6.26
CA ASP A 197 -24.24 -2.39 6.24
C ASP A 197 -22.78 -2.84 6.03
N VAL A 198 -22.37 -3.92 6.69
CA VAL A 198 -21.05 -4.53 6.53
C VAL A 198 -20.81 -5.00 5.09
N ILE A 199 -21.78 -5.71 4.50
CA ILE A 199 -21.69 -6.14 3.10
C ILE A 199 -21.69 -4.95 2.13
N ARG A 200 -22.44 -3.87 2.43
CA ARG A 200 -22.39 -2.64 1.62
C ARG A 200 -21.01 -1.97 1.67
N ALA A 201 -20.36 -1.99 2.83
CA ALA A 201 -19.01 -1.44 3.00
C ALA A 201 -17.91 -2.33 2.40
N GLU A 202 -18.00 -3.66 2.58
CA GLU A 202 -17.02 -4.64 2.08
C GLU A 202 -17.75 -5.82 1.39
N PRO A 203 -18.16 -5.67 0.12
CA PRO A 203 -18.88 -6.72 -0.62
C PRO A 203 -18.06 -8.00 -0.84
N ALA A 204 -16.74 -7.93 -0.67
CA ALA A 204 -15.86 -9.09 -0.84
C ALA A 204 -16.09 -10.18 0.23
N ILE A 205 -16.76 -9.87 1.34
CA ILE A 205 -17.15 -10.85 2.37
C ILE A 205 -18.00 -11.97 1.76
N LEU A 206 -18.84 -11.66 0.76
CA LEU A 206 -19.68 -12.63 0.05
C LEU A 206 -18.90 -13.66 -0.78
N LYS A 207 -17.57 -13.52 -0.88
CA LYS A 207 -16.68 -14.52 -1.49
C LYS A 207 -16.28 -15.63 -0.51
N ASN A 208 -16.59 -15.47 0.77
CA ASN A 208 -16.47 -16.53 1.76
C ASN A 208 -17.82 -17.22 1.94
N ASN A 209 -17.79 -18.47 2.39
CA ASN A 209 -18.98 -19.13 2.91
C ASN A 209 -19.34 -18.55 4.29
N TYR A 210 -20.59 -18.72 4.72
CA TYR A 210 -21.06 -18.18 5.98
C TYR A 210 -20.28 -18.74 7.20
N GLN A 211 -19.91 -20.03 7.18
CA GLN A 211 -19.22 -20.68 8.29
C GLN A 211 -17.85 -20.06 8.53
N ALA A 212 -17.13 -19.72 7.47
CA ALA A 212 -15.86 -19.02 7.56
C ALA A 212 -16.03 -17.63 8.16
N VAL A 213 -17.09 -16.90 7.79
CA VAL A 213 -17.38 -15.58 8.38
C VAL A 213 -17.69 -15.72 9.88
N LEU A 214 -18.49 -16.71 10.27
CA LEU A 214 -18.84 -16.98 11.67
C LEU A 214 -17.64 -17.44 12.49
N GLU A 215 -16.80 -18.34 11.95
CA GLU A 215 -15.58 -18.79 12.61
C GLU A 215 -14.62 -17.61 12.81
N ILE A 216 -14.47 -16.71 11.83
CA ILE A 216 -13.66 -15.50 11.99
C ILE A 216 -14.26 -14.60 13.08
N LYS A 217 -15.58 -14.40 13.12
CA LYS A 217 -16.25 -13.63 14.19
C LYS A 217 -15.93 -14.23 15.57
N ASN A 218 -16.05 -15.54 15.70
CA ASN A 218 -15.77 -16.25 16.95
C ASN A 218 -14.28 -16.15 17.34
N LEU A 219 -13.36 -16.29 16.37
CA LEU A 219 -11.93 -16.11 16.59
C LEU A 219 -11.62 -14.69 17.07
N LEU A 220 -12.14 -13.65 16.42
CA LEU A 220 -11.89 -12.28 16.84
C LEU A 220 -12.39 -12.01 18.27
N THR A 221 -13.53 -12.60 18.64
CA THR A 221 -14.06 -12.54 20.01
C THR A 221 -13.15 -13.26 21.00
N GLN A 222 -12.69 -14.48 20.67
CA GLN A 222 -11.77 -15.26 21.52
C GLN A 222 -10.45 -14.53 21.79
N TYR A 223 -9.94 -13.76 20.83
CA TYR A 223 -8.73 -12.95 20.97
C TYR A 223 -9.00 -11.56 21.58
N ASN A 224 -10.21 -11.31 22.10
CA ASN A 224 -10.64 -10.04 22.70
C ASN A 224 -10.45 -8.83 21.77
N ILE A 225 -10.65 -9.00 20.46
CA ILE A 225 -10.60 -7.89 19.51
C ILE A 225 -11.93 -7.14 19.59
N SER A 226 -11.89 -5.86 19.95
CA SER A 226 -13.08 -5.03 20.10
C SER A 226 -13.86 -4.88 18.79
N ASP A 227 -15.18 -4.69 18.91
CA ASP A 227 -16.04 -4.39 17.76
C ASP A 227 -15.56 -3.15 16.99
N ASP A 228 -15.14 -2.10 17.71
CA ASP A 228 -14.54 -0.90 17.11
C ASP A 228 -13.33 -1.24 16.22
N ALA A 229 -12.45 -2.14 16.67
CA ALA A 229 -11.32 -2.55 15.86
C ALA A 229 -11.73 -3.37 14.62
N GLN A 230 -12.78 -4.19 14.75
CA GLN A 230 -13.37 -4.96 13.65
C GLN A 230 -13.97 -4.03 12.58
N GLN A 231 -14.67 -2.96 12.98
CA GLN A 231 -15.27 -1.97 12.07
C GLN A 231 -14.21 -1.27 11.21
N HIS A 232 -13.06 -0.97 11.79
CA HIS A 232 -11.95 -0.35 11.06
C HIS A 232 -11.28 -1.30 10.04
N CYS A 233 -11.54 -2.61 10.10
CA CYS A 233 -10.89 -3.59 9.23
C CYS A 233 -11.79 -4.77 8.86
N LEU A 234 -12.98 -4.50 8.30
CA LEU A 234 -13.93 -5.53 7.82
C LEU A 234 -13.29 -6.54 6.85
N ARG A 235 -12.23 -6.15 6.16
CA ARG A 235 -11.47 -7.00 5.24
C ARG A 235 -10.89 -8.26 5.90
N VAL A 236 -10.75 -8.31 7.23
CA VAL A 236 -10.38 -9.53 7.95
C VAL A 236 -11.37 -10.68 7.69
N TYR A 237 -12.65 -10.38 7.53
CA TYR A 237 -13.71 -11.36 7.24
C TYR A 237 -13.67 -11.92 5.83
N CYS A 238 -12.87 -11.33 4.94
CA CYS A 238 -12.63 -11.84 3.59
C CYS A 238 -11.48 -12.86 3.54
N MET A 239 -10.80 -13.09 4.68
CA MET A 239 -9.69 -14.05 4.80
C MET A 239 -10.20 -15.45 5.15
N ARG A 240 -9.29 -16.43 5.26
CA ARG A 240 -9.61 -17.76 5.77
C ARG A 240 -9.55 -17.80 7.30
N PRO A 241 -10.46 -18.50 7.99
CA PRO A 241 -10.41 -18.63 9.45
C PRO A 241 -9.09 -19.17 9.95
N LYS A 242 -8.58 -20.24 9.31
CA LYS A 242 -7.27 -20.81 9.62
C LYS A 242 -6.13 -19.78 9.49
N THR A 243 -6.12 -19.00 8.41
CA THR A 243 -5.10 -17.95 8.21
C THR A 243 -5.23 -16.82 9.23
N VAL A 244 -6.46 -16.43 9.59
CA VAL A 244 -6.69 -15.42 10.64
C VAL A 244 -6.17 -15.95 11.98
N ARG A 245 -6.49 -17.20 12.34
CA ARG A 245 -6.01 -17.88 13.55
C ARG A 245 -4.48 -17.94 13.60
N GLU A 246 -3.84 -18.52 12.58
CA GLU A 246 -2.38 -18.63 12.50
C GLU A 246 -1.69 -17.27 12.65
N ARG A 247 -2.24 -16.24 12.00
CA ARG A 247 -1.68 -14.88 12.10
C ARG A 247 -1.90 -14.27 13.47
N LEU A 248 -3.07 -14.44 14.09
CA LEU A 248 -3.32 -13.96 15.45
C LEU A 248 -2.37 -14.65 16.46
N GLU A 249 -2.17 -15.96 16.35
CA GLU A 249 -1.22 -16.72 17.18
C GLU A 249 0.24 -16.26 16.97
N GLN A 250 0.64 -16.01 15.73
CA GLN A 250 1.98 -15.49 15.44
C GLN A 250 2.15 -14.09 16.02
N LEU A 251 1.15 -13.22 15.83
CA LEU A 251 1.18 -11.84 16.29
C LEU A 251 1.13 -11.72 17.81
N SER A 252 0.41 -12.58 18.53
CA SER A 252 0.37 -12.56 20.00
C SER A 252 1.74 -12.74 20.65
N ASN A 253 2.69 -13.35 19.93
CA ASN A 253 4.08 -13.53 20.35
C ASN A 253 4.99 -12.32 20.03
N VAL A 254 4.50 -11.33 19.30
CA VAL A 254 5.24 -10.12 18.91
C VAL A 254 5.01 -9.03 19.94
N LYS A 255 6.08 -8.54 20.59
CA LYS A 255 6.01 -7.47 21.63
C LYS A 255 5.26 -6.23 21.15
N GLU A 256 5.50 -5.84 19.90
CA GLU A 256 4.88 -4.67 19.28
C GLU A 256 3.37 -4.86 19.10
N TYR A 257 2.89 -6.08 18.85
CA TYR A 257 1.46 -6.38 18.81
C TYR A 257 0.84 -6.28 20.21
N GLN A 258 1.52 -6.76 21.26
CA GLN A 258 1.01 -6.67 22.63
C GLN A 258 0.75 -5.21 23.04
N ILE A 259 1.66 -4.31 22.67
CA ILE A 259 1.54 -2.86 22.91
C ILE A 259 0.40 -2.25 22.08
N LEU A 260 0.24 -2.69 20.83
CA LEU A 260 -0.75 -2.14 19.89
C LEU A 260 -2.09 -2.90 19.91
N SER A 261 -2.26 -3.88 20.79
CA SER A 261 -3.42 -4.78 20.82
C SER A 261 -4.75 -4.05 21.02
N THR A 262 -4.71 -2.91 21.71
CA THR A 262 -5.87 -2.03 21.97
C THR A 262 -6.12 -1.00 20.88
N ASN A 263 -5.27 -0.92 19.85
CA ASN A 263 -5.42 0.05 18.78
C ASN A 263 -6.59 -0.34 17.85
N PRO A 264 -7.50 0.58 17.48
CA PRO A 264 -8.62 0.28 16.57
C PRO A 264 -8.18 -0.30 15.21
N ARG A 265 -6.95 -0.02 14.77
CA ARG A 265 -6.41 -0.51 13.50
C ARG A 265 -5.56 -1.78 13.65
N VAL A 266 -5.54 -2.42 14.83
CA VAL A 266 -4.72 -3.61 15.10
C VAL A 266 -4.92 -4.72 14.06
N LEU A 267 -6.15 -4.90 13.55
CA LEU A 267 -6.47 -5.92 12.56
C LEU A 267 -5.79 -5.71 11.20
N TYR A 268 -5.32 -4.51 10.87
CA TYR A 268 -4.47 -4.31 9.70
C TYR A 268 -3.14 -5.08 9.82
N MET A 269 -2.66 -5.34 11.03
CA MET A 269 -1.51 -6.22 11.25
C MET A 269 -1.82 -7.66 10.88
N VAL A 270 -3.04 -8.14 11.13
CA VAL A 270 -3.50 -9.47 10.71
C VAL A 270 -3.64 -9.52 9.20
N VAL A 271 -4.31 -8.56 8.58
CA VAL A 271 -4.51 -8.54 7.12
C VAL A 271 -3.17 -8.42 6.36
N HIS A 272 -2.22 -7.64 6.87
CA HIS A 272 -0.94 -7.35 6.24
C HIS A 272 0.28 -7.97 6.97
N GLU A 273 0.08 -9.08 7.66
CA GLU A 273 1.07 -9.74 8.53
C GLU A 273 2.46 -9.90 7.88
N ARG A 274 2.57 -10.53 6.70
CA ARG A 274 3.85 -10.66 5.98
C ARG A 274 4.56 -9.31 5.73
N LYS A 275 3.81 -8.30 5.31
CA LYS A 275 4.37 -6.97 5.01
C LYS A 275 4.82 -6.29 6.30
N MET A 276 4.04 -6.41 7.37
CA MET A 276 4.39 -5.91 8.69
C MET A 276 5.64 -6.59 9.23
N MET A 277 5.72 -7.92 9.21
CA MET A 277 6.89 -8.67 9.69
C MET A 277 8.17 -8.30 8.95
N ASN A 278 8.11 -8.19 7.62
CA ASN A 278 9.25 -7.73 6.82
C ASN A 278 9.71 -6.32 7.21
N ARG A 279 8.79 -5.42 7.54
CA ARG A 279 9.10 -4.06 7.99
C ARG A 279 9.66 -4.04 9.39
N LEU A 280 9.11 -4.86 10.28
CA LEU A 280 9.55 -5.00 11.64
C LEU A 280 11.01 -5.49 11.68
N ASN A 281 11.34 -6.50 10.86
CA ASN A 281 12.70 -6.99 10.70
C ASN A 281 13.65 -5.90 10.19
N LYS A 282 13.22 -5.06 9.24
CA LYS A 282 14.02 -3.91 8.75
C LYS A 282 14.24 -2.85 9.84
N ILE A 283 13.20 -2.52 10.62
CA ILE A 283 13.28 -1.54 11.71
C ILE A 283 14.22 -2.06 12.81
N ARG A 284 14.10 -3.34 13.19
CA ARG A 284 14.98 -3.99 14.18
C ARG A 284 16.43 -4.06 13.71
N ALA A 285 16.66 -4.40 12.44
CA ALA A 285 18.00 -4.38 11.84
C ALA A 285 18.62 -2.97 11.84
N ALA A 286 17.79 -1.93 11.74
CA ALA A 286 18.21 -0.54 11.86
C ALA A 286 18.32 -0.03 13.31
N GLN A 287 18.11 -0.90 14.32
CA GLN A 287 18.11 -0.58 15.75
C GLN A 287 17.17 0.58 16.14
N LYS A 288 16.08 0.79 15.38
CA LYS A 288 15.07 1.81 15.70
C LYS A 288 14.04 1.26 16.69
N GLN A 289 13.67 2.06 17.69
CA GLN A 289 12.72 1.69 18.75
C GLN A 289 11.29 2.22 18.53
N CYS A 290 11.07 3.10 17.55
CA CYS A 290 9.76 3.72 17.32
C CYS A 290 8.90 2.88 16.36
N TYR A 291 7.95 2.13 16.92
CA TYR A 291 6.98 1.32 16.18
C TYR A 291 5.60 1.98 16.21
N SER A 292 5.31 2.84 15.22
CA SER A 292 3.92 3.24 15.01
C SER A 292 3.24 2.20 14.12
N LEU A 293 1.96 1.92 14.40
CA LEU A 293 1.16 1.06 13.53
C LEU A 293 1.17 1.56 12.08
N ASN A 294 1.10 2.88 11.89
CA ASN A 294 1.20 3.53 10.58
C ASN A 294 2.48 3.13 9.84
N ASN A 295 3.64 3.10 10.51
CA ASN A 295 4.88 2.65 9.88
C ASN A 295 4.78 1.17 9.45
N LEU A 296 4.17 0.34 10.29
CA LEU A 296 4.06 -1.09 10.04
C LEU A 296 3.08 -1.44 8.89
N VAL A 297 1.95 -0.73 8.76
CA VAL A 297 0.88 -1.09 7.81
C VAL A 297 0.76 -0.19 6.58
N SER A 298 1.41 0.99 6.57
CA SER A 298 1.37 1.99 5.48
C SER A 298 1.73 1.45 4.09
N SER A 299 1.50 2.22 3.02
CA SER A 299 2.00 1.86 1.67
C SER A 299 3.53 1.66 1.65
N THR A 300 4.05 0.88 0.69
CA THR A 300 5.51 0.69 0.55
C THR A 300 6.21 2.02 0.28
N LYS A 301 5.57 2.90 -0.48
CA LYS A 301 6.04 4.27 -0.72
C LYS A 301 6.21 5.04 0.59
N LEU A 302 5.17 5.07 1.44
CA LEU A 302 5.19 5.81 2.71
C LEU A 302 6.14 5.21 3.75
N PHE A 303 6.23 3.89 3.83
CA PHE A 303 7.24 3.25 4.69
C PHE A 303 8.66 3.55 4.23
N ASN A 304 8.87 3.59 2.92
CA ASN A 304 10.13 4.06 2.37
C ASN A 304 10.28 5.58 2.54
N THR A 305 9.24 6.35 2.85
CA THR A 305 9.41 7.73 3.33
C THR A 305 10.04 7.80 4.72
N LEU A 306 10.17 6.71 5.49
CA LEU A 306 11.16 6.66 6.59
C LEU A 306 12.61 6.60 6.06
N GLU A 307 12.82 6.34 4.77
CA GLU A 307 14.07 6.71 4.09
C GLU A 307 14.25 8.22 4.04
N LEU A 308 13.20 9.05 4.13
CA LEU A 308 13.33 10.50 4.28
C LEU A 308 14.18 10.84 5.49
N GLU A 309 13.97 10.15 6.61
CA GLU A 309 14.88 10.25 7.75
C GLU A 309 16.28 9.72 7.45
N ARG A 310 16.43 8.68 6.62
CA ARG A 310 17.76 8.17 6.22
C ARG A 310 18.51 9.19 5.38
N TYR A 311 17.85 9.80 4.39
CA TYR A 311 18.39 10.87 3.56
C TYR A 311 18.68 12.12 4.40
N VAL A 312 17.78 12.51 5.32
CA VAL A 312 18.02 13.63 6.26
C VAL A 312 19.28 13.37 7.08
N ASN A 313 19.38 12.19 7.71
CA ASN A 313 20.54 11.84 8.52
C ASN A 313 21.82 11.75 7.70
N PHE A 314 21.73 11.23 6.47
CA PHE A 314 22.85 11.19 5.54
C PHE A 314 23.38 12.59 5.21
N PHE A 315 22.51 13.49 4.72
CA PHE A 315 22.91 14.85 4.39
C PHE A 315 23.35 15.66 5.62
N LEU A 316 22.77 15.43 6.80
CA LEU A 316 23.21 16.04 8.05
C LEU A 316 24.60 15.56 8.48
N LYS A 317 24.94 14.28 8.29
CA LYS A 317 26.29 13.75 8.57
C LYS A 317 27.33 14.36 7.63
N ILE A 318 27.02 14.42 6.33
CA ILE A 318 27.90 15.08 5.36
C ILE A 318 28.10 16.56 5.71
N ARG A 319 27.04 17.27 6.12
CA ARG A 319 27.15 18.67 6.59
C ARG A 319 28.08 18.81 7.78
N LYS A 320 28.09 17.86 8.70
CA LYS A 320 29.03 17.83 9.85
C LYS A 320 30.46 17.45 9.45
N GLY A 321 30.71 17.16 8.18
CA GLY A 321 32.02 16.76 7.67
C GLY A 321 32.35 15.29 7.91
N ASP A 322 31.37 14.46 8.29
CA ASP A 322 31.54 13.03 8.47
C ASP A 322 31.55 12.32 7.10
N THR A 323 32.75 12.16 6.53
CA THR A 323 32.96 11.50 5.23
C THR A 323 32.70 10.00 5.30
N SER A 324 32.76 9.39 6.48
CA SER A 324 32.46 7.96 6.67
C SER A 324 30.99 7.63 6.36
N ALA A 325 30.10 8.63 6.40
CA ALA A 325 28.72 8.49 6.00
C ALA A 325 28.57 8.12 4.51
N LYS A 326 29.49 8.57 3.64
CA LYS A 326 29.47 8.18 2.21
C LYS A 326 29.89 6.73 2.01
N GLU A 327 30.88 6.26 2.77
CA GLU A 327 31.44 4.91 2.62
C GLU A 327 30.57 3.82 3.28
N ASN A 328 29.92 4.15 4.40
CA ASN A 328 29.16 3.18 5.20
C ASN A 328 27.64 3.18 4.92
N SER A 329 27.11 4.18 4.20
CA SER A 329 25.69 4.19 3.89
C SER A 329 25.44 3.44 2.58
N ASN A 330 24.60 2.40 2.61
CA ASN A 330 24.04 1.76 1.40
C ASN A 330 23.05 2.70 0.65
N ILE A 331 23.24 4.02 0.73
CA ILE A 331 22.40 5.02 0.08
C ILE A 331 23.15 5.44 -1.17
N GLU A 332 22.68 4.96 -2.31
CA GLU A 332 23.16 5.40 -3.62
C GLU A 332 22.59 6.80 -3.88
N VAL A 333 23.45 7.81 -3.83
CA VAL A 333 23.07 9.22 -4.05
C VAL A 333 23.72 9.67 -5.36
N ASP A 334 23.04 10.57 -6.07
CA ASP A 334 23.52 11.07 -7.37
C ASP A 334 24.97 11.59 -7.30
N SER A 335 25.82 11.15 -8.23
CA SER A 335 27.23 11.56 -8.27
C SER A 335 27.41 13.07 -8.47
N THR A 336 26.37 13.76 -8.98
CA THR A 336 26.33 15.22 -9.09
C THR A 336 26.45 15.94 -7.74
N TYR A 337 26.12 15.29 -6.62
CA TYR A 337 26.28 15.88 -5.28
C TYR A 337 27.73 15.95 -4.78
N ASN A 338 28.67 15.27 -5.45
CA ASN A 338 30.07 15.31 -5.04
C ASN A 338 30.67 16.73 -5.12
N ASN A 339 30.07 17.61 -5.91
CA ASN A 339 30.49 19.01 -6.05
C ASN A 339 29.76 19.97 -5.10
N ILE A 340 28.72 19.51 -4.38
CA ILE A 340 27.98 20.37 -3.45
C ILE A 340 28.65 20.35 -2.08
N ASN A 341 29.11 21.51 -1.63
CA ASN A 341 29.62 21.67 -0.27
C ASN A 341 28.45 21.63 0.72
N CYS A 342 28.10 20.44 1.20
CA CYS A 342 26.99 20.27 2.12
C CYS A 342 27.20 20.98 3.47
N ARG A 343 28.42 21.41 3.81
CA ARG A 343 28.73 22.11 5.06
C ARG A 343 28.08 23.49 5.14
N ILE A 344 27.88 24.16 4.01
CA ILE A 344 27.30 25.51 3.93
C ILE A 344 25.78 25.50 3.76
N LEU A 345 25.18 24.32 3.58
CA LEU A 345 23.74 24.21 3.32
C LEU A 345 22.93 24.42 4.60
N THR A 346 21.91 25.25 4.47
CA THR A 346 20.86 25.45 5.48
C THR A 346 20.02 24.19 5.65
N ASP A 347 19.30 24.07 6.78
CA ASP A 347 18.34 22.97 6.99
C ASP A 347 17.29 22.89 5.87
N ARG A 348 16.91 24.04 5.30
CA ARG A 348 15.97 24.13 4.19
C ARG A 348 16.54 23.53 2.91
N GLU A 349 17.79 23.83 2.59
CA GLU A 349 18.46 23.27 1.41
C GLU A 349 18.72 21.77 1.57
N ILE A 350 19.09 21.32 2.77
CA ILE A 350 19.19 19.89 3.08
C ILE A 350 17.85 19.19 2.90
N LEU A 351 16.76 19.77 3.42
CA LEU A 351 15.43 19.19 3.23
C LEU A 351 15.04 19.15 1.75
N SER A 352 15.37 20.18 0.96
CA SER A 352 15.14 20.17 -0.48
C SER A 352 15.91 19.06 -1.20
N LEU A 353 17.15 18.80 -0.82
CA LEU A 353 17.96 17.69 -1.36
C LEU A 353 17.37 16.32 -0.99
N VAL A 354 16.95 16.16 0.27
CA VAL A 354 16.26 14.96 0.75
C VAL A 354 15.00 14.69 -0.06
N LEU A 355 14.16 15.73 -0.23
CA LEU A 355 12.91 15.62 -0.96
C LEU A 355 13.15 15.30 -2.43
N TYR A 356 14.18 15.88 -3.04
CA TYR A 356 14.59 15.57 -4.42
C TYR A 356 15.02 14.11 -4.58
N GLU A 357 15.82 13.55 -3.68
CA GLU A 357 16.27 12.16 -3.77
C GLU A 357 15.11 11.17 -3.65
N ILE A 358 14.15 11.48 -2.78
CA ILE A 358 12.92 10.70 -2.63
C ILE A 358 12.04 10.82 -3.86
N GLU A 359 11.97 12.03 -4.43
CA GLU A 359 11.23 12.28 -5.65
C GLU A 359 11.79 11.49 -6.82
N LYS A 360 13.12 11.53 -7.01
CA LYS A 360 13.82 10.79 -8.05
C LYS A 360 13.58 9.28 -7.95
N LYS A 361 13.59 8.74 -6.73
CA LYS A 361 13.46 7.29 -6.49
C LYS A 361 12.01 6.79 -6.53
N TYR A 362 11.04 7.63 -6.15
CA TYR A 362 9.66 7.20 -5.92
C TYR A 362 8.59 7.96 -6.69
N HIS A 363 8.95 9.00 -7.45
CA HIS A 363 8.03 9.86 -8.19
C HIS A 363 6.87 10.32 -7.26
N PHE A 364 7.21 10.96 -6.13
CA PHE A 364 6.25 11.24 -5.05
C PHE A 364 5.36 12.46 -5.32
N SER A 365 5.86 13.47 -6.01
CA SER A 365 5.17 14.72 -6.31
C SER A 365 4.36 14.66 -7.60
N GLY A 366 4.46 13.56 -8.34
CA GLY A 366 3.67 13.20 -9.53
C GLY A 366 3.05 14.40 -10.21
N ASP A 367 3.83 15.17 -10.97
CA ASP A 367 3.40 16.26 -11.86
C ASP A 367 2.46 17.35 -11.28
N GLY A 368 2.08 17.31 -10.00
CA GLY A 368 0.96 18.09 -9.45
C GLY A 368 1.38 19.23 -8.52
N ILE A 369 2.55 19.14 -7.89
CA ILE A 369 3.09 20.18 -7.00
C ILE A 369 4.08 21.09 -7.75
N TRP A 370 4.83 20.56 -8.71
CA TRP A 370 5.92 21.29 -9.38
C TRP A 370 5.99 21.01 -10.89
N THR A 371 4.86 20.93 -11.59
CA THR A 371 4.91 20.94 -13.06
C THR A 371 5.62 22.22 -13.50
N ARG A 372 6.75 22.04 -14.18
CA ARG A 372 7.34 23.08 -15.01
C ARG A 372 6.27 23.52 -16.01
N PHE A 373 6.20 24.83 -16.22
CA PHE A 373 5.53 25.41 -17.39
C PHE A 373 6.24 24.92 -18.64
N ASP A 374 5.85 23.76 -19.14
CA ASP A 374 5.99 23.49 -20.55
C ASP A 374 4.82 24.22 -21.21
N GLY A 375 5.16 25.11 -22.15
CA GLY A 375 4.21 25.96 -22.87
C GLY A 375 3.20 25.14 -23.68
N GLY A 376 2.17 24.65 -23.00
CA GLY A 376 1.10 23.83 -23.53
C GLY A 376 -0.19 24.09 -22.76
N LYS A 377 -0.91 25.12 -23.20
CA LYS A 377 -2.34 25.45 -23.00
C LYS A 377 -3.10 24.67 -21.90
N SER A 378 -3.49 25.44 -20.88
CA SER A 378 -4.01 25.12 -19.54
C SER A 378 -5.34 24.36 -19.37
N ASP A 379 -5.36 23.48 -18.36
CA ASP A 379 -6.14 23.45 -17.09
C ASP A 379 -7.47 24.22 -16.91
N THR A 380 -8.43 23.56 -16.24
CA THR A 380 -9.09 24.13 -15.06
C THR A 380 -8.36 23.67 -13.79
N PRO A 381 -7.91 24.56 -12.88
CA PRO A 381 -7.42 24.13 -11.58
C PRO A 381 -8.60 23.60 -10.75
N SER A 382 -8.48 22.36 -10.25
CA SER A 382 -9.53 21.75 -9.44
C SER A 382 -9.84 22.62 -8.21
N VAL A 383 -11.13 22.84 -7.95
CA VAL A 383 -11.65 23.63 -6.81
C VAL A 383 -11.02 23.22 -5.47
N SER A 384 -10.62 21.95 -5.33
CA SER A 384 -9.93 21.44 -4.14
C SER A 384 -8.55 22.05 -3.91
N LYS A 385 -7.81 22.44 -4.95
CA LYS A 385 -6.45 23.02 -4.81
C LYS A 385 -6.53 24.44 -4.24
N LYS A 386 -7.51 25.23 -4.70
CA LYS A 386 -7.77 26.58 -4.20
C LYS A 386 -8.33 26.58 -2.79
N LEU A 387 -9.20 25.62 -2.46
CA LEU A 387 -9.74 25.45 -1.11
C LEU A 387 -8.64 25.17 -0.06
N LYS A 388 -7.70 24.29 -0.39
CA LYS A 388 -6.60 23.90 0.50
C LYS A 388 -5.57 25.01 0.72
N GLN A 389 -5.30 25.82 -0.31
CA GLN A 389 -4.42 26.99 -0.18
C GLN A 389 -5.04 28.05 0.74
N LEU A 390 -6.33 28.35 0.54
CA LEU A 390 -7.07 29.30 1.38
C LEU A 390 -7.09 28.88 2.84
N GLU A 391 -7.13 27.58 3.10
CA GLU A 391 -7.15 27.06 4.46
C GLU A 391 -5.80 27.08 5.16
N LEU A 392 -4.73 26.74 4.44
CA LEU A 392 -3.37 26.94 4.94
C LEU A 392 -3.13 28.40 5.32
N GLU A 393 -3.53 29.31 4.43
CA GLU A 393 -3.45 30.75 4.70
C GLU A 393 -4.30 31.16 5.91
N ARG A 394 -5.48 30.56 6.11
CA ARG A 394 -6.33 30.82 7.29
C ARG A 394 -5.64 30.40 8.59
N TYR A 395 -5.08 29.21 8.68
CA TYR A 395 -4.35 28.75 9.88
C TYR A 395 -3.08 29.56 10.12
N VAL A 396 -2.31 29.90 9.09
CA VAL A 396 -1.12 30.76 9.22
C VAL A 396 -1.51 32.13 9.78
N ASN A 397 -2.52 32.77 9.21
CA ASN A 397 -2.98 34.08 9.67
C ASN A 397 -3.52 34.03 11.10
N PHE A 398 -4.21 32.94 11.47
CA PHE A 398 -4.70 32.74 12.84
C PHE A 398 -3.56 32.71 13.86
N PHE A 399 -2.55 31.85 13.68
CA PHE A 399 -1.42 31.76 14.61
C PHE A 399 -0.56 33.03 14.61
N LEU A 400 -0.40 33.71 13.47
CA LEU A 400 0.31 34.99 13.40
C LEU A 400 -0.42 36.11 14.16
N LYS A 401 -1.76 36.15 14.15
CA LYS A 401 -2.55 37.09 14.95
C LYS A 401 -2.37 36.83 16.44
N ILE A 402 -2.47 35.57 16.87
CA ILE A 402 -2.26 35.19 18.28
C ILE A 402 -0.84 35.55 18.72
N ARG A 403 0.18 35.32 17.88
CA ARG A 403 1.57 35.74 18.18
C ARG A 403 1.71 37.24 18.38
N LYS A 404 0.97 38.06 17.62
CA LYS A 404 0.93 39.52 17.78
C LYS A 404 0.15 39.98 19.02
N GLY A 405 -0.42 39.05 19.79
CA GLY A 405 -1.21 39.35 20.98
C GLY A 405 -2.67 39.67 20.69
N ASP A 406 -3.16 39.43 19.47
CA ASP A 406 -4.56 39.59 19.11
C ASP A 406 -5.37 38.38 19.60
N THR A 407 -5.90 38.49 20.82
CA THR A 407 -6.74 37.45 21.43
C THR A 407 -8.12 37.34 20.77
N SER A 408 -8.57 38.38 20.07
CA SER A 408 -9.85 38.38 19.33
C SER A 408 -9.85 37.37 18.18
N ALA A 409 -8.67 36.97 17.70
CA ALA A 409 -8.55 35.91 16.69
C ALA A 409 -9.10 34.56 17.20
N LYS A 410 -9.02 34.26 18.51
CA LYS A 410 -9.60 33.04 19.10
C LYS A 410 -11.12 33.10 19.15
N GLU A 411 -11.69 34.28 19.42
CA GLU A 411 -13.14 34.46 19.55
C GLU A 411 -13.84 34.62 18.19
N ASN A 412 -13.19 35.26 17.22
CA ASN A 412 -13.79 35.63 15.94
C ASN A 412 -13.45 34.69 14.77
N SER A 413 -12.56 33.72 14.95
CA SER A 413 -12.23 32.77 13.87
C SER A 413 -13.09 31.51 14.00
N ASN A 414 -13.72 31.09 12.89
CA ASN A 414 -14.35 29.77 12.77
C ASN A 414 -13.29 28.64 12.68
N ILE A 415 -12.15 28.79 13.36
CA ILE A 415 -11.05 27.84 13.36
C ILE A 415 -11.05 27.19 14.74
N GLU A 416 -11.62 25.99 14.81
CA GLU A 416 -11.46 25.13 15.97
C GLU A 416 -10.00 24.64 16.00
N VAL A 417 -9.29 25.06 17.04
CA VAL A 417 -7.94 24.58 17.38
C VAL A 417 -8.00 23.78 18.66
N ASP A 418 -7.04 22.88 18.83
CA ASP A 418 -6.95 22.06 20.04
C ASP A 418 -6.85 22.92 21.32
N SER A 419 -7.66 22.56 22.33
CA SER A 419 -7.66 23.24 23.64
C SER A 419 -6.29 23.22 24.33
N THR A 420 -5.43 22.26 23.98
CA THR A 420 -4.05 22.18 24.48
C THR A 420 -3.20 23.40 24.12
N TYR A 421 -3.54 24.12 23.04
CA TYR A 421 -2.83 25.35 22.65
C TYR A 421 -3.11 26.54 23.55
N ASN A 422 -4.10 26.47 24.44
CA ASN A 422 -4.32 27.53 25.42
C ASN A 422 -3.14 27.69 26.39
N ASN A 423 -2.31 26.66 26.54
CA ASN A 423 -1.12 26.68 27.38
C ASN A 423 0.15 27.08 26.61
N ILE A 424 0.08 27.21 25.27
CA ILE A 424 1.23 27.58 24.45
C ILE A 424 1.28 29.10 24.34
N ASN A 425 2.39 29.68 24.81
CA ASN A 425 2.66 31.10 24.59
C ASN A 425 3.07 31.33 23.12
N CYS A 426 2.10 31.57 22.23
CA CYS A 426 2.38 31.79 20.80
C CYS A 426 3.27 33.02 20.53
N ARG A 427 3.46 33.93 21.50
CA ARG A 427 4.31 35.12 21.35
C ARG A 427 5.80 34.78 21.21
N ILE A 428 6.22 33.67 21.82
CA ILE A 428 7.63 33.23 21.78
C ILE A 428 7.93 32.30 20.61
N LEU A 429 6.91 31.90 19.84
CA LEU A 429 7.08 30.96 18.74
C LEU A 429 7.69 31.63 17.50
N THR A 430 8.69 30.95 16.95
CA THR A 430 9.29 31.26 15.66
C THR A 430 8.32 30.99 14.51
N ASP A 431 8.58 31.57 13.32
CA ASP A 431 7.80 31.28 12.11
C ASP A 431 7.76 29.77 11.79
N ARG A 432 8.84 29.05 12.12
CA ARG A 432 8.96 27.61 11.94
C ARG A 432 8.00 26.85 12.84
N GLU A 433 7.94 27.19 14.13
CA GLU A 433 7.05 26.54 15.10
C GLU A 433 5.58 26.85 14.78
N ILE A 434 5.29 28.07 14.34
CA ILE A 434 3.95 28.42 13.83
C ILE A 434 3.58 27.56 12.63
N LEU A 435 4.48 27.42 11.65
CA LEU A 435 4.21 26.57 10.49
C LEU A 435 4.01 25.10 10.89
N SER A 436 4.76 24.59 11.88
CA SER A 436 4.56 23.24 12.41
C SER A 436 3.18 23.06 13.04
N LEU A 437 2.69 24.04 13.82
CA LEU A 437 1.33 24.01 14.38
C LEU A 437 0.25 24.06 13.29
N VAL A 438 0.46 24.89 12.27
CA VAL A 438 -0.43 24.97 11.10
C VAL A 438 -0.53 23.62 10.39
N LEU A 439 0.62 22.98 10.11
CA LEU A 439 0.64 21.70 9.42
C LEU A 439 0.01 20.60 10.27
N TYR A 440 0.23 20.61 11.58
CA TYR A 440 -0.41 19.68 12.51
C TYR A 440 -1.93 19.83 12.50
N GLU A 441 -2.47 21.04 12.55
CA GLU A 441 -3.92 21.27 12.53
C GLU A 441 -4.55 20.89 11.19
N ILE A 442 -3.86 21.14 10.08
CA ILE A 442 -4.29 20.67 8.76
C ILE A 442 -4.27 19.14 8.70
N GLU A 443 -3.25 18.50 9.27
CA GLU A 443 -3.15 17.05 9.30
C GLU A 443 -4.24 16.42 10.16
N LYS A 444 -4.49 16.99 11.34
CA LYS A 444 -5.56 16.59 12.26
C LYS A 444 -6.93 16.71 11.60
N LYS A 445 -7.21 17.86 10.97
CA LYS A 445 -8.51 18.14 10.34
C LYS A 445 -8.78 17.27 9.11
N TYR A 446 -7.77 17.03 8.28
CA TYR A 446 -7.93 16.33 7.01
C TYR A 446 -7.46 14.88 7.01
N HIS A 447 -7.03 14.39 8.18
CA HIS A 447 -6.41 13.08 8.32
C HIS A 447 -5.36 12.87 7.22
N PHE A 448 -4.38 13.77 7.10
CA PHE A 448 -3.27 13.69 6.13
C PHE A 448 -2.33 12.49 6.36
N SER A 449 -2.78 11.44 7.03
CA SER A 449 -2.11 10.15 7.18
C SER A 449 -1.99 9.35 5.87
N GLY A 450 -2.07 10.01 4.71
CA GLY A 450 -1.72 9.43 3.41
C GLY A 450 -2.79 8.63 2.68
N ASP A 451 -4.04 8.58 3.15
CA ASP A 451 -5.10 7.75 2.53
C ASP A 451 -6.28 8.55 1.91
N GLY A 452 -6.31 9.89 2.00
CA GLY A 452 -7.55 10.66 1.79
C GLY A 452 -7.72 11.51 0.51
N ILE A 453 -6.72 11.67 -0.38
CA ILE A 453 -6.82 12.65 -1.49
C ILE A 453 -7.15 12.05 -2.87
N TRP A 454 -6.98 10.74 -3.09
CA TRP A 454 -6.97 10.21 -4.46
C TRP A 454 -8.07 9.22 -4.82
N THR A 455 -9.02 8.92 -3.93
CA THR A 455 -10.02 7.86 -4.16
C THR A 455 -11.42 8.33 -4.53
N ARG A 456 -11.64 9.63 -4.78
CA ARG A 456 -12.96 10.11 -5.25
C ARG A 456 -12.83 11.20 -6.30
N PHE A 457 -12.78 10.83 -7.58
CA PHE A 457 -13.34 11.65 -8.66
C PHE A 457 -13.60 10.79 -9.89
N ASP A 458 -14.87 10.45 -10.12
CA ASP A 458 -15.43 10.06 -11.41
C ASP A 458 -16.58 11.03 -11.75
N GLY A 459 -16.50 11.68 -12.92
CA GLY A 459 -17.66 12.11 -13.71
C GLY A 459 -18.12 13.59 -13.66
N GLY A 460 -18.04 14.29 -14.81
CA GLY A 460 -18.93 15.43 -15.14
C GLY A 460 -18.32 16.52 -16.05
N LYS A 461 -18.82 16.67 -17.29
CA LYS A 461 -18.44 17.70 -18.31
C LYS A 461 -19.45 18.86 -18.38
N SER A 462 -19.02 20.08 -18.77
CA SER A 462 -19.72 21.02 -19.69
C SER A 462 -18.99 22.39 -19.84
N ASP A 463 -19.34 23.14 -20.90
CA ASP A 463 -18.52 24.07 -21.71
C ASP A 463 -18.78 25.61 -21.58
N THR A 464 -17.73 26.42 -21.86
CA THR A 464 -17.66 27.79 -22.51
C THR A 464 -18.10 29.10 -21.78
N PRO A 465 -17.81 30.35 -22.27
CA PRO A 465 -16.52 31.07 -22.15
C PRO A 465 -16.59 32.59 -21.76
N SER A 466 -15.43 33.20 -21.40
CA SER A 466 -14.91 34.52 -21.85
C SER A 466 -14.41 35.58 -20.82
N VAL A 467 -13.52 36.44 -21.34
CA VAL A 467 -12.96 37.74 -20.86
C VAL A 467 -11.64 37.73 -20.06
N SER A 468 -10.53 37.82 -20.81
CA SER A 468 -9.16 38.01 -20.33
C SER A 468 -8.53 39.27 -20.95
N LYS A 469 -8.59 40.41 -20.23
CA LYS A 469 -7.73 41.57 -20.50
C LYS A 469 -7.23 42.30 -19.23
N LYS A 470 -7.76 42.03 -18.04
CA LYS A 470 -7.37 42.73 -16.78
C LYS A 470 -6.24 42.06 -15.97
N LEU A 471 -5.85 40.83 -16.29
CA LEU A 471 -4.90 40.03 -15.49
C LEU A 471 -3.43 40.19 -15.88
N LYS A 472 -3.13 40.75 -17.05
CA LYS A 472 -1.74 41.04 -17.45
C LYS A 472 -1.11 42.22 -16.68
N GLN A 473 -1.94 43.08 -16.08
CA GLN A 473 -1.47 44.28 -15.36
C GLN A 473 -1.12 44.01 -13.89
N LEU A 474 -1.72 42.99 -13.26
CA LEU A 474 -1.45 42.62 -11.85
C LEU A 474 -0.19 41.76 -11.68
N ALA A 475 0.16 40.94 -12.67
CA ALA A 475 1.35 40.08 -12.62
C ALA A 475 2.67 40.89 -12.71
N TYR A 476 2.65 42.05 -13.37
CA TYR A 476 3.84 42.89 -13.50
C TYR A 476 4.21 43.59 -12.18
N HIS A 477 3.22 44.02 -11.38
CA HIS A 477 3.49 44.68 -10.09
C HIS A 477 3.96 43.75 -8.97
N VAL A 478 3.53 42.48 -8.95
CA VAL A 478 3.95 41.53 -7.90
C VAL A 478 5.41 41.09 -8.08
N ILE A 479 5.88 41.00 -9.33
CA ILE A 479 7.26 40.65 -9.66
C ILE A 479 8.19 41.84 -9.36
N GLU A 480 7.77 43.07 -9.64
CA GLU A 480 8.58 44.28 -9.42
C GLU A 480 8.82 44.58 -7.93
N ILE A 481 7.80 44.35 -7.08
CA ILE A 481 7.91 44.50 -5.61
C ILE A 481 8.88 43.47 -5.01
N SER A 482 8.89 42.25 -5.54
CA SER A 482 9.72 41.15 -5.02
C SER A 482 11.21 41.33 -5.38
N VAL A 483 11.50 41.86 -6.58
CA VAL A 483 12.88 42.09 -7.05
C VAL A 483 13.50 43.34 -6.40
N LEU A 484 12.73 44.42 -6.22
CA LEU A 484 13.23 45.64 -5.55
C LEU A 484 13.54 45.42 -4.05
N THR A 485 12.78 44.55 -3.38
CA THR A 485 13.01 44.21 -1.96
C THR A 485 14.31 43.42 -1.76
N ILE A 486 14.69 42.58 -2.74
CA ILE A 486 15.92 41.78 -2.71
C ILE A 486 17.14 42.64 -3.11
N GLY A 487 16.99 43.56 -4.07
CA GLY A 487 18.06 44.46 -4.50
C GLY A 487 18.46 45.50 -3.45
N LEU A 488 17.50 46.12 -2.76
CA LEU A 488 17.78 47.14 -1.74
C LEU A 488 18.36 46.55 -0.44
N GLY A 489 18.08 45.28 -0.14
CA GLY A 489 18.69 44.56 0.99
C GLY A 489 20.18 44.25 0.80
N LEU A 490 20.64 44.10 -0.45
CA LEU A 490 22.04 43.84 -0.79
C LEU A 490 22.89 45.12 -0.83
N ILE A 491 22.32 46.27 -1.20
CA ILE A 491 23.04 47.56 -1.22
C ILE A 491 23.22 48.13 0.20
N ARG A 492 22.26 47.90 1.11
CA ARG A 492 22.34 48.42 2.49
C ARG A 492 23.32 47.68 3.41
N ARG A 493 23.74 46.45 3.06
CA ARG A 493 24.74 45.68 3.82
C ARG A 493 26.20 45.94 3.40
N SER A 494 26.42 46.71 2.34
CA SER A 494 27.78 47.07 1.86
C SER A 494 28.31 48.39 2.43
N HIS A 495 27.52 49.15 3.18
CA HIS A 495 27.85 50.53 3.58
C HIS A 495 27.95 50.77 5.09
N HIS A 496 27.89 49.73 5.93
CA HIS A 496 27.85 49.93 7.40
C HIS A 496 29.00 49.35 8.22
N ASP A 497 30.00 48.71 7.61
CA ASP A 497 31.19 48.21 8.33
C ASP A 497 32.48 48.73 7.68
N ALA A 498 32.80 50.01 7.89
CA ALA A 498 34.16 50.55 7.76
C ALA A 498 34.20 51.99 8.31
N ASP A 499 34.34 52.16 9.62
CA ASP A 499 34.92 53.38 10.21
C ASP A 499 35.45 53.08 11.62
N GLY A 500 36.77 53.23 11.78
CA GLY A 500 37.43 53.21 13.09
C GLY A 500 38.74 52.42 13.10
N TYR A 501 39.85 53.04 12.67
CA TYR A 501 41.06 53.22 13.48
C TYR A 501 42.11 53.98 12.64
N ALA A 502 42.52 55.13 13.17
CA ALA A 502 43.63 55.92 12.68
C ALA A 502 44.97 55.19 12.88
N TRP A 503 45.96 55.44 12.02
CA TRP A 503 47.19 56.16 12.34
C TRP A 503 48.04 56.40 11.07
N SER A 504 48.71 57.54 11.09
CA SER A 504 49.51 58.27 10.10
C SER A 504 50.82 57.60 9.63
N PHE A 505 51.23 57.81 8.37
CA PHE A 505 52.31 58.75 7.94
C PHE A 505 52.66 58.54 6.45
N TYR A 506 52.89 59.66 5.72
CA TYR A 506 53.80 59.93 4.58
C TYR A 506 54.09 58.81 3.55
N SER A 507 54.25 59.02 2.25
CA SER A 507 54.27 60.15 1.31
C SER A 507 54.70 59.54 -0.03
N GLY A 508 54.30 60.07 -1.18
CA GLY A 508 55.04 59.83 -2.42
C GLY A 508 54.23 59.47 -3.66
N SER A 509 53.76 60.52 -4.33
CA SER A 509 54.06 60.81 -5.74
C SER A 509 53.91 59.72 -6.82
N ASN A 510 52.99 60.06 -7.73
CA ASN A 510 53.20 60.22 -9.18
C ASN A 510 52.90 59.10 -10.20
N LYS A 511 52.21 59.59 -11.24
CA LYS A 511 52.18 59.21 -12.67
C LYS A 511 51.39 57.95 -13.04
N LYS A 512 50.26 58.09 -13.74
CA LYS A 512 50.03 58.43 -15.17
C LYS A 512 50.25 57.25 -16.13
N ILE A 513 49.14 56.92 -16.80
CA ILE A 513 48.98 56.55 -18.22
C ILE A 513 49.41 55.13 -18.62
N GLY A 514 48.50 54.44 -19.31
CA GLY A 514 48.85 53.35 -20.21
C GLY A 514 47.67 52.53 -20.70
N ARG A 515 47.06 52.96 -21.83
CA ARG A 515 46.21 52.11 -22.68
C ARG A 515 47.04 50.92 -23.21
N GLY A 516 46.39 49.78 -23.40
CA GLY A 516 46.98 48.64 -24.10
C GLY A 516 45.94 47.59 -24.46
N THR A 517 45.40 47.71 -25.67
CA THR A 517 44.64 46.71 -26.43
C THR A 517 45.42 45.41 -26.63
N GLY A 518 44.74 44.26 -26.69
CA GLY A 518 45.33 43.01 -27.17
C GLY A 518 44.34 41.85 -27.23
N LEU A 519 43.74 41.66 -28.41
CA LEU A 519 43.09 40.41 -28.84
C LEU A 519 44.10 39.26 -28.98
N LEU A 520 43.62 38.03 -28.75
CA LEU A 520 43.95 36.73 -29.39
C LEU A 520 44.25 35.60 -28.38
N LYS A 521 43.22 34.88 -27.95
CA LYS A 521 42.87 33.50 -28.38
C LYS A 521 41.68 32.98 -27.60
#